data_AF-A0A382RW37-F1
#
_entry.id   AF-A0A382RW37-F1
#
_cell.length_a   1.000
_cell.length_b   1.000
_cell.length_c   1.000
_cell.angle_alpha   90.00
_cell.angle_beta   90.00
_cell.angle_gamma   90.00
#
_symmetry.space_group_name_H-M   'P 1'
#
loop_
_entity.id
_entity.type
_entity.pdbx_description
1 polymer ?
#
loop_
_entity_poly.entity_id
_entity_poly.type
_entity_poly.pdbx_seq_one_letter_code
_entity_poly.pdbx_strand_id
1 'polypeptide(L)' 'MRHWWYGWIVGLGLVATSHAEEVIKVGVVLPFSGVYASLGGDITDGMQLALEIYGSEIAGKKIILI' A
#
# COMPACT_ATOMS: atom_id res chain seq x y z
N MET A 1 -38.05 -32.81 -6.79
CA MET A 1 -37.57 -31.42 -6.96
C MET A 1 -36.65 -31.05 -5.79
N ARG A 2 -35.38 -31.50 -5.79
CA ARG A 2 -34.46 -31.32 -4.63
C ARG A 2 -32.96 -31.35 -5.01
N HIS A 3 -32.62 -30.96 -6.23
CA HIS A 3 -31.22 -30.82 -6.68
C HIS A 3 -30.80 -29.35 -6.90
N TRP A 4 -31.76 -28.42 -6.82
CA TRP A 4 -31.56 -26.98 -7.03
C TRP A 4 -30.85 -26.24 -5.88
N TRP A 5 -30.57 -26.93 -4.76
CA TRP A 5 -29.91 -26.34 -3.60
C TRP A 5 -28.38 -26.44 -3.66
N TYR A 6 -27.84 -27.43 -4.38
CA TYR A 6 -26.38 -27.64 -4.47
C TYR A 6 -25.68 -26.58 -5.33
N GLY A 7 -26.38 -25.97 -6.29
CA GLY A 7 -25.83 -24.92 -7.14
C GLY A 7 -25.48 -23.62 -6.39
N TRP A 8 -26.19 -23.32 -5.29
CA TRP A 8 -25.97 -22.10 -4.52
C TRP A 8 -24.71 -22.17 -3.62
N ILE A 9 -24.35 -23.36 -3.14
CA ILE A 9 -23.19 -23.56 -2.25
C ILE A 9 -21.88 -23.46 -3.04
N VAL A 10 -21.86 -23.93 -4.29
CA VAL A 10 -20.68 -23.84 -5.17
C VAL A 10 -20.41 -22.39 -5.62
N GLY A 11 -21.45 -21.58 -5.82
CA GLY A 11 -21.30 -20.17 -6.24
C GLY A 11 -20.73 -19.24 -5.18
N LEU A 12 -20.93 -19.52 -3.89
CA LEU A 12 -20.52 -18.66 -2.77
C LEU A 12 -19.03 -18.78 -2.40
N GLY A 13 -18.37 -19.89 -2.75
CA GLY A 13 -16.96 -20.13 -2.40
C GLY A 13 -15.93 -19.44 -3.31
N LEU A 14 -16.33 -18.98 -4.50
CA LEU A 14 -15.41 -18.46 -5.54
C LEU A 14 -15.10 -16.96 -5.43
N VAL A 15 -15.81 -16.21 -4.58
CA VAL A 15 -15.71 -14.73 -4.53
C VAL A 15 -14.79 -14.22 -3.41
N ALA A 16 -14.26 -15.10 -2.56
CA ALA A 16 -13.42 -14.72 -1.43
C ALA A 16 -11.92 -14.64 -1.76
N THR A 17 -11.53 -14.05 -2.89
CA THR A 17 -10.12 -13.73 -3.12
C THR A 17 -9.75 -12.52 -2.27
N SER A 18 -8.96 -12.73 -1.21
CA SER A 18 -8.40 -11.63 -0.44
C SER A 18 -7.47 -10.80 -1.34
N HIS A 19 -7.87 -9.58 -1.69
CA HIS A 19 -6.96 -8.59 -2.27
C HIS A 19 -6.00 -8.13 -1.18
N ALA A 20 -4.81 -8.73 -1.12
CA ALA A 20 -3.73 -8.19 -0.30
C ALA A 20 -3.36 -6.81 -0.86
N GLU A 21 -3.23 -5.80 0.01
CA GLU A 21 -2.82 -4.47 -0.44
C GLU A 21 -1.43 -4.55 -1.07
N GLU A 22 -1.36 -4.16 -2.35
CA GLU A 22 -0.19 -4.26 -3.23
C GLU A 22 0.88 -3.20 -2.89
N VAL A 23 0.56 -2.31 -1.95
CA VAL A 23 1.36 -1.13 -1.66
C VAL A 23 1.57 -0.99 -0.15
N ILE A 24 2.80 -0.68 0.23
CA ILE A 24 3.19 -0.26 1.58
C ILE A 24 3.15 1.27 1.62
N LYS A 25 2.20 1.83 2.35
CA LYS A 25 2.09 3.28 2.59
C LYS A 25 2.92 3.67 3.80
N VAL A 26 3.85 4.60 3.63
CA VAL A 26 4.67 5.17 4.70
C VAL A 26 4.27 6.63 4.87
N GLY A 27 3.52 6.90 5.94
CA GLY A 27 3.16 8.27 6.31
C GLY A 27 4.22 8.90 7.20
N VAL A 28 4.61 10.13 6.88
CA VAL A 28 5.57 10.90 7.70
C VAL A 28 4.97 12.24 8.13
N VAL A 29 5.06 12.54 9.42
CA VAL A 29 4.56 13.80 9.99
C VAL A 29 5.75 14.75 10.12
N LEU A 30 5.84 15.67 9.16
CA LEU A 30 6.94 16.63 9.05
C LEU A 30 6.42 18.06 8.93
N PRO A 31 7.23 19.07 9.34
CA PRO A 31 6.89 20.46 9.13
C PRO A 31 7.10 20.83 7.66
N PHE A 32 6.02 20.91 6.89
CA PHE A 32 6.04 21.39 5.50
C PHE A 32 5.81 22.90 5.37
N SER A 33 5.72 23.61 6.50
CA SER A 33 5.48 25.04 6.56
C SER A 33 6.15 25.67 7.80
N GLY A 34 6.23 27.00 7.81
CA GLY A 34 6.86 27.77 8.88
C GLY A 34 8.39 27.71 8.82
N VAL A 35 9.04 28.04 9.94
CA VAL A 35 10.50 28.23 10.01
C VAL A 35 11.30 26.94 9.77
N TYR A 36 10.65 25.77 9.85
CA TYR A 36 11.26 24.46 9.63
C TYR A 36 10.80 23.79 8.34
N ALA A 37 10.13 24.51 7.43
CA ALA A 37 9.66 23.96 6.15
C ALA A 37 10.78 23.28 5.34
N SER A 38 11.98 23.87 5.33
CA SER A 38 13.14 23.29 4.63
C SER A 38 13.52 21.93 5.21
N LEU A 39 13.48 21.77 6.53
CA LEU A 39 13.77 20.49 7.19
C LEU A 39 12.78 19.40 6.75
N GLY A 40 11.48 19.71 6.66
CA GLY A 40 10.49 18.76 6.16
C GLY A 40 10.72 18.37 4.70
N GLY A 41 11.11 19.34 3.86
CA GLY A 41 11.52 19.11 2.47
C GLY A 41 12.74 18.21 2.36
N ASP A 42 13.84 18.57 3.03
CA ASP A 42 15.11 17.84 2.99
C ASP A 42 14.96 16.38 3.46
N ILE A 43 14.15 16.14 4.50
CA ILE A 43 13.85 14.77 4.96
C ILE A 43 13.07 14.00 3.88
N THR A 44 12.06 14.62 3.27
CA THR A 44 11.24 13.98 2.23
C THR A 44 12.08 13.61 1.02
N ASP A 45 12.95 14.53 0.57
CA ASP A 45 13.85 14.31 -0.56
C ASP A 45 14.87 13.20 -0.24
N GLY A 46 15.41 13.18 0.98
CA GLY A 46 16.28 12.10 1.45
C GLY A 46 15.60 10.73 1.46
N MET A 47 14.33 10.67 1.85
CA MET A 47 13.55 9.44 1.79
C MET A 47 13.28 8.97 0.36
N GLN A 48 12.97 9.90 -0.56
CA GLN A 48 12.79 9.58 -1.98
C GLN A 48 14.08 9.05 -2.59
N LEU A 49 15.21 9.71 -2.32
CA LEU A 49 16.53 9.27 -2.76
C LEU A 49 16.87 7.86 -2.25
N ALA A 50 16.55 7.56 -0.99
CA ALA A 50 16.77 6.22 -0.44
C ALA A 50 15.97 5.15 -1.21
N LEU A 51 14.70 5.42 -1.53
CA LEU A 51 13.87 4.51 -2.33
C LEU A 51 14.37 4.37 -3.78
N GLU A 52 15.00 5.40 -4.33
CA GLU A 52 15.65 5.34 -5.63
C GLU A 52 16.91 4.46 -5.61
N ILE A 53 17.79 4.66 -4.62
CA ILE A 53 19.07 3.96 -4.51
C ILE A 53 18.88 2.48 -4.16
N TYR A 54 18.02 2.18 -3.18
CA TYR A 54 17.89 0.84 -2.61
C TYR A 54 16.70 0.06 -3.17
N GLY A 55 15.88 0.70 -4.00
CA GLY A 55 14.64 0.13 -4.53
C GLY A 55 13.43 0.45 -3.65
N SER A 56 12.27 0.50 -4.31
CA SER A 56 10.98 0.85 -3.73
C SER A 56 10.02 -0.34 -3.63
N GLU A 57 10.55 -1.56 -3.56
CA GLU A 57 9.74 -2.78 -3.49
C GLU A 57 10.24 -3.73 -2.41
N ILE A 58 9.33 -4.21 -1.56
CA ILE A 58 9.60 -5.22 -0.54
C ILE A 58 8.55 -6.31 -0.65
N ALA A 59 9.00 -7.57 -0.80
CA ALA A 59 8.12 -8.74 -0.88
C ALA A 59 7.01 -8.61 -1.94
N GLY A 60 7.32 -8.07 -3.12
CA GLY A 60 6.34 -7.87 -4.19
C GLY A 60 5.47 -6.63 -4.02
N LYS A 61 5.68 -5.82 -2.98
CA LYS A 61 4.84 -4.66 -2.66
C LYS A 61 5.61 -3.36 -2.86
N LYS A 62 5.00 -2.43 -3.60
CA LYS A 62 5.59 -1.11 -3.84
C LYS A 62 5.50 -0.24 -2.59
N ILE A 63 6.53 0.55 -2.29
CA ILE A 63 6.54 1.54 -1.22
C ILE A 63 6.09 2.89 -1.79
N ILE A 64 5.16 3.56 -1.12
CA ILE A 64 4.80 4.95 -1.42
C ILE A 64 4.86 5.80 -0.16
N LEU A 65 5.43 7.00 -0.29
CA LEU A 65 5.38 8.04 0.73
C LEU A 65 4.05 8.78 0.61
N ILE A 66 3.38 9.03 1.74
CA ILE A 66 2.12 9.78 1.81
C ILE A 66 2.16 10.86 2.88
#